data_AF-A0A2E8LGP4-F1
#
_entry.id   AF-A0A2E8LGP4-F1
#
_cell.length_a   1.000
_cell.length_b   1.000
_cell.length_c   1.000
_cell.angle_alpha   90.00
_cell.angle_beta   90.00
_cell.angle_gamma   90.00
#
_symmetry.space_group_name_H-M   'P 1'
#
loop_
_entity.id
_entity.type
_entity.pdbx_description
1 polymer ?
#
loop_
_entity_poly.entity_id
_entity_poly.type
_entity_poly.pdbx_seq_one_letter_code
_entity_poly.pdbx_strand_id
1 'polypeptide(L)' 'MANLTLALDDDLLRRARVRAAEQETSVNAVVRELLTTWAAGDRAAAARRRLVGLSVSSAAGSRGAPLPTGLA' A
#
# COMPACT_ATOMS: atom_id res chain seq x y z
N MET A 1 20.13 -2.11 1.23
CA MET A 1 19.31 -2.19 2.45
C MET A 1 19.51 -0.89 3.23
N ALA A 2 18.47 -0.37 3.88
CA ALA A 2 18.56 0.81 4.74
C ALA A 2 18.42 0.39 6.21
N ASN A 3 19.18 1.01 7.10
CA ASN A 3 19.11 0.77 8.54
C ASN A 3 18.30 1.87 9.21
N LEU A 4 17.40 1.49 10.10
CA LEU A 4 16.60 2.39 10.92
C LEU A 4 16.98 2.17 12.40
N THR A 5 17.40 3.24 13.08
CA THR A 5 17.66 3.24 14.51
C THR A 5 16.51 3.94 15.21
N LEU A 6 15.92 3.30 16.23
CA LEU A 6 14.83 3.85 17.02
C LEU A 6 15.25 3.90 18.49
N ALA A 7 14.97 5.01 19.17
CA ALA A 7 15.03 5.07 20.62
C ALA A 7 13.72 4.53 21.19
N LEU A 8 13.82 3.55 22.09
CA LEU A 8 12.69 2.87 22.73
C LEU A 8 13.03 2.68 24.20
N ASP A 9 12.01 2.69 25.07
CA ASP A 9 12.20 2.30 26.47
C ASP A 9 12.71 0.85 26.57
N ASP A 10 13.70 0.62 27.43
CA ASP A 10 14.34 -0.69 27.59
C ASP A 10 13.35 -1.78 27.98
N ASP A 11 12.40 -1.47 28.86
CA ASP A 11 11.35 -2.40 29.28
C ASP A 11 10.40 -2.78 28.14
N LEU A 12 10.12 -1.84 27.25
CA LEU A 12 9.33 -2.10 26.06
C LEU A 12 10.09 -3.03 25.12
N LEU A 13 11.35 -2.72 24.83
CA LEU A 13 12.21 -3.52 23.95
C LEU A 13 12.41 -4.94 24.51
N ARG A 14 12.60 -5.09 25.81
CA ARG A 14 12.73 -6.39 26.49
C ARG A 14 11.48 -7.24 26.31
N ARG A 15 10.30 -6.69 26.60
CA ARG A 15 9.02 -7.41 26.43
C ARG A 15 8.76 -7.78 24.97
N ALA A 16 9.05 -6.87 24.04
CA ALA A 16 8.93 -7.13 22.61
C ALA A 16 9.84 -8.29 22.16
N ARG A 17 11.08 -8.36 22.68
CA ARG A 17 12.01 -9.47 22.39
C ARG A 17 11.51 -10.80 22.92
N VAL A 18 11.02 -10.86 24.16
CA VAL A 18 10.44 -12.08 24.74
C VAL A 18 9.28 -12.57 23.89
N ARG A 19 8.33 -11.67 23.59
CA ARG A 19 7.16 -11.98 22.76
C ARG A 19 7.52 -12.42 21.34
N ALA A 20 8.56 -11.83 20.74
CA ALA A 20 9.03 -12.23 19.42
C ALA A 20 9.65 -13.64 19.45
N ALA A 21 10.45 -13.94 20.48
CA ALA A 21 11.05 -15.26 20.65
C ALA A 21 10.01 -16.36 20.87
N GLU A 22 8.95 -16.08 21.65
CA GLU A 22 7.81 -16.99 21.85
C GLU A 22 7.08 -17.32 20.53
N GLN A 23 7.15 -16.44 19.54
CA GLN A 23 6.55 -16.61 18.20
C GLN A 23 7.59 -17.03 17.15
N GLU A 24 8.77 -17.51 17.57
CA GLU A 24 9.86 -17.93 16.68
C GLU A 24 10.26 -16.84 15.66
N THR A 25 10.15 -15.57 16.05
CA THR A 25 10.46 -14.40 15.21
C THR A 25 11.40 -13.42 15.92
N SER A 26 11.70 -12.30 15.27
CA SER A 26 12.51 -11.23 15.85
C SER A 26 11.78 -9.90 15.81
N VAL A 27 12.12 -8.99 16.73
CA VAL A 27 11.57 -7.62 16.74
C VAL A 27 11.81 -6.91 15.40
N ASN A 28 12.96 -7.15 14.75
CA ASN A 28 13.26 -6.55 13.46
C ASN A 28 12.34 -7.08 12.33
N ALA A 29 12.00 -8.37 12.37
CA ALA A 29 11.05 -8.95 11.41
C ALA A 29 9.65 -8.35 11.60
N VAL A 30 9.18 -8.24 12.85
CA VAL A 30 7.89 -7.62 13.19
C VAL A 30 7.84 -6.16 12.75
N VAL A 31 8.87 -5.36 13.04
CA VAL A 31 8.93 -3.95 12.63
C VAL A 31 8.95 -3.82 11.11
N ARG A 32 9.69 -4.69 10.41
CA ARG A 32 9.72 -4.71 8.94
C ARG A 32 8.33 -4.99 8.37
N GLU A 33 7.62 -5.97 8.90
CA GLU A 33 6.26 -6.29 8.46
C GLU A 33 5.30 -5.12 8.72
N LEU A 34 5.36 -4.53 9.91
CA LEU A 34 4.55 -3.37 10.26
C LEU A 34 4.79 -2.19 9.31
N LEU A 35 6.05 -1.84 9.04
CA LEU A 35 6.41 -0.77 8.11
C LEU A 35 5.99 -1.09 6.67
N THR A 36 6.07 -2.36 6.27
CA THR A 36 5.63 -2.81 4.94
C THR A 36 4.13 -2.62 4.77
N THR A 37 3.35 -3.05 5.76
CA THR A 37 1.89 -2.90 5.77
C THR A 37 1.49 -1.44 5.83
N TRP A 38 2.17 -0.65 6.68
CA TRP A 38 1.94 0.79 6.80
C TRP A 38 2.18 1.51 5.47
N ALA A 39 3.31 1.22 4.79
CA ALA A 39 3.61 1.80 3.48
C ALA A 39 2.71 1.27 2.35
N ALA A 40 2.17 0.06 2.48
CA ALA A 40 1.24 -0.52 1.50
C ALA A 40 -0.14 0.14 1.53
N GLY A 41 -0.59 0.62 2.70
CA GLY A 41 -1.86 1.35 2.86
C GLY A 41 -1.99 2.53 1.90
N ASP A 42 -0.90 3.26 1.67
CA ASP A 42 -0.86 4.39 0.73
C ASP A 42 -0.97 3.94 -0.74
N ARG A 43 -0.34 2.81 -1.10
CA ARG A 43 -0.42 2.26 -2.46
C ARG A 43 -1.81 1.71 -2.79
N ALA A 44 -2.45 1.00 -1.87
CA ALA A 44 -3.80 0.48 -2.07
C ALA A 44 -4.84 1.62 -2.13
N ALA A 45 -4.69 2.64 -1.29
CA ALA A 45 -5.52 3.84 -1.33
C ALA A 45 -5.30 4.64 -2.63
N ALA A 46 -4.05 4.81 -3.08
CA ALA A 46 -3.73 5.46 -4.35
C ALA A 46 -4.25 4.67 -5.56
N ALA A 47 -4.13 3.34 -5.56
CA ALA A 47 -4.67 2.48 -6.62
C ALA A 47 -6.20 2.54 -6.70
N ARG A 48 -6.90 2.52 -5.56
CA ARG A 48 -8.36 2.73 -5.54
C ARG A 48 -8.76 4.11 -6.08
N ARG A 49 -8.08 5.18 -5.63
CA ARG A 49 -8.33 6.54 -6.16
C ARG A 49 -8.13 6.60 -7.67
N ARG A 50 -7.07 5.96 -8.19
CA ARG A 50 -6.78 5.89 -9.62
C ARG A 50 -7.85 5.12 -10.39
N LEU A 51 -8.31 3.98 -9.88
CA LEU A 51 -9.41 3.22 -10.47
C LEU A 51 -10.70 4.03 -10.53
N VAL A 52 -11.10 4.69 -9.44
CA VAL A 52 -12.28 5.58 -9.42
C VAL A 52 -12.13 6.71 -10.44
N GLY A 53 -10.95 7.33 -10.52
CA GLY A 53 -10.66 8.37 -11.49
C GLY A 53 -10.81 7.90 -12.94
N LEU A 54 -10.34 6.69 -13.26
CA LEU A 54 -10.49 6.08 -14.59
C LEU A 54 -11.94 5.75 -14.94
N SER A 55 -12.74 5.28 -13.97
CA SER A 55 -14.16 5.00 -14.17
C SER A 55 -14.97 6.27 -14.44
N VAL A 56 -14.70 7.34 -13.70
CA VAL A 56 -15.36 8.65 -13.89
C VAL A 56 -15.00 9.24 -15.26
N SER A 57 -13.75 9.11 -15.70
CA SER A 57 -13.30 9.63 -17.00
C SER A 57 -13.76 8.77 -18.18
N SER A 58 -13.92 7.45 -18.00
CA SER A 58 -14.47 6.55 -19.03
C SER A 58 -15.94 6.83 -19.34
N ALA A 59 -16.75 7.20 -18.34
CA ALA A 59 -18.15 7.61 -18.55
C ALA A 59 -18.29 8.92 -19.36
N ALA A 60 -17.23 9.73 -19.45
CA ALA A 60 -17.21 10.96 -20.25
C ALA A 60 -16.74 10.74 -21.70
N GLY A 61 -16.08 9.61 -22.00
CA GLY A 61 -15.53 9.27 -23.32
C GLY A 61 -16.49 8.56 -24.27
N SER A 62 -17.63 8.04 -23.78
CA SER A 62 -18.64 7.37 -24.60
C SER A 62 -19.73 8.32 -25.12
N ARG A 63 -19.33 9.45 -25.72
CA ARG A 63 -20.23 10.20 -26.61
C ARG A 63 -19.80 9.93 -28.05
N GLY A 64 -20.68 9.23 -28.77
CA GLY A 64 -20.42 8.56 -30.03
C GLY A 64 -19.65 9.39 -31.06
N ALA A 65 -18.59 8.79 -31.59
CA ALA A 65 -18.06 9.20 -32.88
C ALA A 65 -19.10 8.81 -33.96
N PRO A 66 -19.65 9.77 -34.74
CA PRO A 66 -20.50 9.42 -35.87
C PRO A 66 -19.65 8.68 -36.91
N LEU A 67 -20.11 7.49 -37.32
CA LEU A 67 -19.48 6.70 -38.37
C LEU A 67 -19.52 7.48 -39.69
N PRO A 68 -18.39 7.79 -40.35
CA PRO A 68 -18.40 8.41 -41.66
C PRO A 68 -18.45 7.32 -42.74
N THR A 69 -19.58 7.19 -43.43
CA THR A 69 -19.58 6.54 -44.75
C THR A 69 -20.76 7.00 -45.58
N GLY A 70 -20.50 8.01 -46.41
CA GLY A 70 -21.13 8.08 -47.72
C GLY A 70 -20.14 7.53 -48.74
N LEU A 71 -20.58 6.61 -49.60
CA LEU A 71 -20.41 6.63 -51.06
C LEU A 71 -21.05 5.35 -51.65
N ALA A 72 -22.16 5.53 -52.37
CA ALA A 72 -22.56 4.75 -53.55
C ALA A 72 -23.73 5.47 -54.22
#